data_AF-A0A7C7NYC1-F1
#
_entry.id   AF-A0A7C7NYC1-F1
#
_cell.length_a   1.000
_cell.length_b   1.000
_cell.length_c   1.000
_cell.angle_alpha   90.00
_cell.angle_beta   90.00
_cell.angle_gamma   90.00
#
_symmetry.space_group_name_H-M   'P 1'
#
loop_
_entity.id
_entity.type
_entity.pdbx_description
1 polymer ?
#
loop_
_entity_poly.entity_id
_entity_poly.type
_entity_poly.pdbx_seq_one_letter_code
_entity_poly.pdbx_strand_id
1 'polypeptide(L)' 'MYDIITDGLITHDGSPQMIRHFRNAVLKEDARGARITKDRRGSVNKIDICVASLIAVHRACTWREEDTYEPQMLVL' A
#
# COMPACT_ATOMS: atom_id res chain seq x y z
N MET A 1 1.93 8.31 1.18
CA MET A 1 3.05 7.66 0.46
C MET A 1 3.84 8.64 -0.38
N TYR A 2 3.19 9.52 -1.15
CA TYR A 2 3.92 10.57 -1.86
C TYR A 2 4.76 11.44 -0.91
N ASP A 3 4.16 11.96 0.16
CA ASP A 3 4.85 12.86 1.10
C ASP A 3 6.08 12.21 1.73
N ILE A 4 5.95 11.02 2.32
CA ILE A 4 7.08 10.31 2.94
C ILE A 4 8.22 9.97 1.96
N ILE A 5 7.94 9.86 0.66
CA ILE A 5 8.98 9.66 -0.36
C ILE A 5 9.69 10.99 -0.61
N THR A 6 8.92 12.06 -0.83
CA THR A 6 9.45 13.41 -1.03
C THR A 6 10.27 13.89 0.17
N ASP A 7 9.84 13.53 1.38
CA ASP A 7 10.48 13.87 2.64
C ASP A 7 11.65 12.93 2.99
N GLY A 8 11.91 11.90 2.18
CA GLY A 8 13.02 10.95 2.39
C GLY A 8 12.87 10.07 3.63
N LEU A 9 11.65 9.87 4.12
CA LEU A 9 11.37 9.09 5.33
C LEU A 9 11.34 7.57 5.09
N ILE A 10 11.39 7.14 3.83
CA ILE A 10 11.49 5.74 3.44
C ILE A 10 12.54 5.53 2.35
N THR A 11 13.13 4.35 2.33
CA THR A 11 14.05 3.90 1.29
C THR A 11 13.59 2.57 0.70
N HIS A 12 14.10 2.24 -0.48
CA HIS A 12 13.91 0.94 -1.12
C HIS A 12 15.22 0.45 -1.72
N ASP A 13 15.31 -0.84 -2.00
CA ASP A 13 16.51 -1.51 -2.53
C ASP A 13 16.79 -1.26 -4.02
N GLY A 14 15.87 -0.60 -4.73
CA GLY A 14 16.01 -0.32 -6.16
C GLY A 14 15.65 -1.51 -7.06
N SER A 15 14.94 -2.51 -6.52
CA SER A 15 14.50 -3.69 -7.27
C SER A 15 13.82 -3.31 -8.59
N PRO A 16 14.29 -3.84 -9.74
CA PRO A 16 13.65 -3.61 -11.04
C PRO A 16 12.19 -4.06 -11.07
N GLN A 17 11.84 -5.07 -10.25
CA GLN A 17 10.46 -5.53 -10.13
C GLN A 17 9.60 -4.50 -9.42
N MET A 18 10.10 -3.91 -8.33
CA MET A 18 9.41 -2.83 -7.63
C MET A 18 9.18 -1.64 -8.56
N ILE A 19 10.22 -1.18 -9.25
CA ILE A 19 10.13 -0.07 -10.21
C ILE A 19 9.06 -0.36 -11.27
N ARG A 20 9.06 -1.56 -11.87
CA ARG A 20 8.06 -1.96 -12.86
C ARG A 20 6.64 -1.93 -12.29
N HIS A 21 6.44 -2.43 -11.07
CA HIS A 21 5.11 -2.48 -10.46
C HIS A 21 4.58 -1.08 -10.14
N PHE A 22 5.43 -0.17 -9.67
CA PHE A 22 5.05 1.23 -9.47
C PHE A 22 4.72 1.93 -10.80
N ARG A 23 5.46 1.66 -11.88
CA ARG A 23 5.16 2.22 -13.21
C ARG A 23 3.88 1.67 -13.83
N ASN A 24 3.46 0.47 -13.45
CA ASN A 24 2.22 -0.15 -13.92
C ASN A 24 0.98 0.34 -13.16
N ALA A 25 1.16 0.89 -11.96
CA ALA A 25 0.09 1.35 -11.11
C ALA A 25 -0.40 2.74 -11.56
N VAL A 26 -1.72 2.91 -11.63
CA VAL A 26 -2.35 4.19 -11.98
C VAL A 26 -3.35 4.59 -10.90
N LEU A 27 -3.48 5.88 -10.66
CA LEU A 27 -4.53 6.42 -9.81
C LEU A 27 -5.84 6.49 -10.61
N LYS A 28 -6.90 5.91 -10.07
CA LYS A 28 -8.26 6.06 -10.58
C LYS A 28 -9.12 6.72 -9.52
N GLU A 29 -9.75 7.81 -9.90
CA GLU A 29 -10.69 8.56 -9.07
C GLU A 29 -12.07 8.53 -9.73
N ASP A 30 -13.08 8.12 -8.97
CA ASP A 30 -14.48 8.18 -9.37
C ASP A 30 -15.37 8.36 -8.13
N ALA A 31 -16.68 8.21 -8.26
CA ALA A 31 -17.64 8.36 -7.15
C ALA A 31 -17.36 7.42 -5.95
N ARG A 32 -16.53 6.38 -6.10
CA ARG A 32 -16.13 5.48 -5.01
C ARG A 32 -14.82 5.90 -4.32
N GLY A 33 -14.27 7.04 -4.72
CA GLY A 33 -13.01 7.56 -4.21
C GLY A 33 -11.79 7.14 -5.03
N ALA A 34 -10.63 7.58 -4.53
CA ALA A 34 -9.32 7.36 -5.14
C ALA A 34 -8.78 5.96 -4.82
N ARG A 35 -8.31 5.25 -5.85
CA ARG A 35 -7.71 3.92 -5.70
C ARG A 35 -6.61 3.67 -6.71
N ILE A 36 -5.61 2.90 -6.30
CA ILE A 36 -4.58 2.37 -7.19
C ILE A 36 -5.18 1.22 -8.01
N THR A 37 -5.09 1.29 -9.34
CA THR A 37 -5.50 0.23 -10.25
C THR A 37 -4.43 -0.05 -11.30
N LYS A 38 -4.69 -1.01 -12.18
CA LYS A 38 -3.97 -1.12 -13.46
C LYS A 38 -4.56 -0.13 -14.47
N ASP A 39 -3.83 0.07 -15.56
CA ASP A 39 -4.23 0.88 -16.71
C ASP A 39 -5.60 0.48 -17.31
N ARG A 40 -5.87 -0.83 -17.38
CA ARG A 40 -7.13 -1.36 -17.93
C ARG A 40 -7.54 -2.70 -17.31
N ARG A 41 -8.82 -3.05 -17.48
CA ARG A 41 -9.35 -4.37 -17.12
C ARG A 41 -8.66 -5.45 -17.97
N GLY A 42 -8.25 -6.54 -17.33
CA GLY A 42 -7.56 -7.65 -18.00
C GLY A 42 -6.08 -7.39 -18.30
N SER A 43 -5.51 -6.28 -17.82
CA SER A 43 -4.08 -6.01 -17.97
C SER A 43 -3.23 -7.09 -17.29
N VAL A 44 -2.26 -7.62 -18.04
CA VAL A 44 -1.29 -8.63 -17.56
C VAL A 44 -0.22 -8.01 -16.67
N ASN A 45 -0.07 -6.69 -16.72
CA ASN A 45 0.90 -5.94 -15.92
C ASN A 45 0.60 -6.12 -14.43
N LYS A 46 1.64 -6.43 -13.66
CA LYS A 46 1.54 -6.69 -12.22
C LYS A 46 1.79 -5.41 -11.44
N ILE A 47 1.04 -5.23 -10.35
CA ILE A 47 1.13 -4.09 -9.44
C ILE A 47 1.28 -4.54 -7.98
N ASP A 48 1.42 -5.85 -7.73
CA ASP A 48 1.29 -6.45 -6.41
C ASP A 48 2.32 -5.89 -5.41
N ILE A 49 3.58 -5.77 -5.83
CA ILE A 49 4.64 -5.12 -5.03
C ILE A 49 4.27 -3.67 -4.66
N CYS A 50 3.77 -2.87 -5.60
CA CYS A 50 3.37 -1.48 -5.32
C CYS A 50 2.26 -1.42 -4.27
N VAL A 51 1.25 -2.28 -4.39
CA VAL A 51 0.16 -2.39 -3.41
C VAL A 51 0.67 -2.87 -2.05
N ALA A 52 1.52 -3.89 -2.03
CA ALA A 52 2.12 -4.41 -0.80
C ALA A 52 2.97 -3.33 -0.08
N SER A 53 3.78 -2.56 -0.82
CA SER A 53 4.54 -1.44 -0.26
C SER A 53 3.64 -0.35 0.32
N LEU A 54 2.55 0.01 -0.37
CA LEU A 54 1.58 0.99 0.13
C LEU A 54 0.94 0.52 1.45
N ILE A 55 0.53 -0.75 1.52
CA ILE A 55 -0.06 -1.34 2.73
C ILE A 55 0.97 -1.36 3.86
N ALA A 56 2.20 -1.80 3.59
CA ALA A 56 3.26 -1.87 4.59
C ALA A 56 3.56 -0.48 5.18
N VAL A 57 3.69 0.53 4.32
CA VAL A 57 3.84 1.94 4.73
C VAL A 57 2.65 2.40 5.57
N HIS A 58 1.42 2.14 5.10
CA HIS A 58 0.23 2.56 5.83
C HIS A 58 0.21 1.96 7.23
N ARG A 59 0.45 0.65 7.35
CA ARG A 59 0.53 -0.06 8.63
C ARG A 59 1.63 0.49 9.54
N ALA A 60 2.79 0.84 8.99
CA ALA A 60 3.87 1.45 9.76
C ALA A 60 3.50 2.85 10.28
N CYS A 61 2.80 3.65 9.46
CA CYS A 61 2.38 5.00 9.85
C CYS A 61 1.19 5.02 10.82
N THR A 62 0.32 4.01 10.77
CA THR A 62 -0.89 3.94 11.61
C THR A 62 -0.72 3.04 12.83
N TRP A 63 0.46 2.46 13.05
CA TRP A 63 0.72 1.61 14.20
C TRP A 63 0.46 2.38 15.51
N ARG A 64 -0.31 1.79 16.42
CA ARG A 64 -0.60 2.31 17.76
C ARG A 64 -0.31 1.22 18.78
N GLU A 65 0.28 1.59 19.92
CA GLU A 65 0.63 0.62 20.99
C GLU A 65 -0.61 -0.08 21.59
N GLU A 66 -1.80 0.53 21.54
CA GLU A 66 -3.05 0.00 22.10
C GLU A 66 -3.73 -1.10 21.25
N ASP A 67 -3.19 -1.48 20.08
CA ASP A 67 -3.73 -2.61 19.29
C ASP A 67 -3.41 -3.99 19.91
N THR A 68 -2.94 -4.04 21.16
CA THR A 68 -2.91 -5.26 21.97
C THR A 68 -4.32 -5.81 22.12
N TYR A 69 -4.56 -6.95 21.47
CA TYR A 69 -5.80 -7.72 21.58
C TYR A 69 -6.10 -8.01 23.04
N GLU A 70 -7.10 -7.35 23.61
CA GLU A 70 -7.80 -7.85 24.78
C GLU A 70 -8.53 -9.13 24.34
N PRO A 71 -8.12 -10.33 24.78
CA PRO A 71 -8.86 -11.53 24.46
C PRO A 71 -10.25 -11.37 25.08
N GLN A 72 -11.28 -11.34 24.24
CA GLN A 72 -12.66 -11.43 24.72
C GLN A 72 -12.82 -12.76 25.43
N MET A 73 -12.62 -12.75 26.75
CA MET A 73 -12.93 -13.85 27.64
C MET A 73 -14.43 -14.12 27.51
N LEU A 74 -14.76 -15.14 26.73
CA LEU A 74 -16.10 -15.68 26.65
C LEU A 74 -16.40 -16.30 28.01
N VAL A 75 -17.09 -15.56 28.88
CA VAL A 75 -17.64 -16.11 30.11
C VAL A 75 -18.88 -16.91 29.72
N LEU A 76 -18.76 -18.24 29.78
CA LEU A 76 -19.88 -19.17 29.70
C LEU A 76 -20.72 -19.12 30.98
#